data_AF-A0A061JCI5-F1
#
_entry.id   AF-A0A061JCI5-F1
#
_cell.length_a   1.000
_cell.length_b   1.000
_cell.length_c   1.000
_cell.angle_alpha   90.00
_cell.angle_beta   90.00
_cell.angle_gamma   90.00
#
_symmetry.space_group_name_H-M   'P 1'
#
loop_
_entity.id
_entity.type
_entity.pdbx_description
1 polymer ?
#
loop_
_entity_poly.entity_id
_entity_poly.type
_entity_poly.pdbx_seq_one_letter_code
_entity_poly.pdbx_strand_id
1 'polypeptide(L)'
;MLTVPNIEFSCWQRALAGQFFFIFFLHLRKKSRKMPEGLDSLQIDENVLEALVHALIADRSACVAGCLPHILSGIAHGESELSMQRPGGTRRCGEHAKAAAVAELLERALSSASDATDWSVAEEGWNMFLRGIGSGKKYYCEARESLKSLVGPATQALLPLLAFLDAEEHVSEKQLSCARGFYANAVSRLLQVHLFGATEKECVMWLRRHDWGTELDKLLHPFLVSEVEPLAKELAFHFKEGKKTARREESQHFFSFLLQLYERYNRDTRAHGWVSPKLNAHDPVSLMALGGVSLASIAVSVFCGVYGWYEGSKFLAARDFTVHGVNSFIDFLDRARGTLHSGAQLLLAESILFPSVFCVFLETARVAAERAFTTGTRALWRREFLAVESLRAFTTVCGAHHMLRCLEAVIRRLTVVFSLFPTYAVSLWERTITPCLSAFVAGLEATIESSKSTLVAIEVSLEVLMCVHTMYSAAEEWQEQCCGVRNGVGIALEPLERLGLWRDELTRRMTHDINNFLTRLFSGCGFVERDLRAWNALLRVMVRGKTVAHTILYEDMKVSLARLTSEEQRNHLREYCHLSGMESIATLLEYIMV
;
A
#
# COMPACT_ATOMS: atom_id res chain seq x y z
N MET A 1 -10.37 32.01 44.04
CA MET A 1 -10.79 31.07 45.10
C MET A 1 -11.87 30.19 44.49
N LEU A 2 -11.75 28.90 44.18
CA LEU A 2 -10.82 27.79 44.47
C LEU A 2 -10.73 26.96 43.16
N THR A 3 -9.59 26.66 42.54
CA THR A 3 -8.68 25.48 42.74
C THR A 3 -9.42 24.14 42.97
N VAL A 4 -9.65 23.28 41.95
CA VAL A 4 -8.81 22.16 41.39
C VAL A 4 -9.09 20.80 42.10
N PRO A 5 -8.94 19.56 41.53
CA PRO A 5 -8.62 19.06 40.17
C PRO A 5 -9.51 17.91 39.57
N ASN A 6 -9.36 17.71 38.26
CA ASN A 6 -9.01 16.44 37.56
C ASN A 6 -9.08 15.11 38.34
N ILE A 7 -9.80 14.10 37.81
CA ILE A 7 -9.43 12.67 37.62
C ILE A 7 -10.67 11.99 37.00
N GLU A 8 -10.66 11.65 35.71
CA GLU A 8 -11.40 10.46 35.20
C GLU A 8 -11.12 10.12 33.73
N PHE A 9 -10.58 11.03 32.91
CA PHE A 9 -10.20 10.71 31.52
C PHE A 9 -8.92 9.87 31.35
N SER A 10 -8.22 9.54 32.44
CA SER A 10 -6.91 8.84 32.38
C SER A 10 -6.97 7.31 32.56
N CYS A 11 -8.15 6.72 32.82
CA CYS A 11 -8.27 5.26 32.94
C CYS A 11 -8.45 4.56 31.58
N TRP A 12 -9.09 5.20 30.59
CA TRP A 12 -9.28 4.61 29.26
C TRP A 12 -8.01 4.66 28.39
N GLN A 13 -7.18 5.70 28.53
CA GLN A 13 -5.86 5.74 27.89
C GLN A 13 -4.86 4.77 28.52
N ARG A 14 -5.01 4.43 29.82
CA ARG A 14 -4.19 3.42 30.49
C ARG A 14 -4.55 1.98 30.14
N ALA A 15 -5.83 1.70 29.87
CA ALA A 15 -6.25 0.38 29.37
C ALA A 15 -5.75 0.09 27.94
N LEU A 16 -5.73 1.12 27.07
CA LEU A 16 -5.22 1.00 25.70
C LEU A 16 -3.69 0.91 25.64
N ALA A 17 -2.95 1.71 26.44
CA ALA A 17 -1.50 1.59 26.52
C ALA A 17 -1.04 0.26 27.16
N GLY A 18 -1.76 -0.23 28.18
CA GLY A 18 -1.50 -1.52 28.81
C GLY A 18 -1.76 -2.72 27.88
N GLN A 19 -2.80 -2.66 27.03
CA GLN A 19 -3.08 -3.70 26.05
C GLN A 19 -2.04 -3.73 24.91
N PHE A 20 -1.57 -2.57 24.44
CA PHE A 20 -0.47 -2.51 23.45
C PHE A 20 0.85 -3.04 24.02
N PHE A 21 1.18 -2.73 25.29
CA PHE A 21 2.37 -3.26 25.94
C PHE A 21 2.27 -4.78 26.16
N PHE A 22 1.11 -5.30 26.57
CA PHE A 22 0.92 -6.74 26.81
C PHE A 22 0.90 -7.56 25.52
N ILE A 23 0.33 -7.02 24.43
CA ILE A 23 0.33 -7.66 23.10
C ILE A 23 1.73 -7.65 22.48
N PHE A 24 2.49 -6.55 22.62
CA PHE A 24 3.87 -6.47 22.15
C PHE A 24 4.80 -7.41 22.93
N PHE A 25 4.63 -7.49 24.26
CA PHE A 25 5.39 -8.40 25.11
C PHE A 25 5.03 -9.88 24.89
N LEU A 26 3.75 -10.21 24.65
CA LEU A 26 3.33 -11.56 24.24
C LEU A 26 3.84 -11.93 22.84
N HIS A 27 3.92 -10.97 21.92
CA HIS A 27 4.46 -11.20 20.58
C HIS A 27 5.97 -11.51 20.62
N LEU A 28 6.72 -10.84 21.49
CA LEU A 28 8.14 -11.14 21.73
C LEU A 28 8.34 -12.48 22.44
N ARG A 29 7.50 -12.82 23.43
CA ARG A 29 7.62 -14.09 24.19
C ARG A 29 7.19 -15.32 23.38
N LYS A 30 6.25 -15.19 22.44
CA LYS A 30 5.76 -16.30 21.60
C LYS A 30 6.73 -16.65 20.46
N LYS A 31 7.61 -15.72 20.06
CA LYS A 31 8.63 -15.91 19.02
C LYS A 31 9.90 -16.65 19.53
N SER A 32 10.03 -16.84 20.85
CA SER A 32 11.17 -17.50 21.50
C SER A 32 11.01 -19.03 21.68
N ARG A 33 9.85 -19.63 21.33
CA ARG A 33 9.55 -21.04 21.68
C ARG A 33 9.77 -22.12 20.61
N LYS A 34 10.43 -21.82 19.49
CA LYS A 34 10.76 -22.85 18.48
C LYS A 34 12.10 -22.56 17.78
N MET A 35 13.22 -23.03 18.36
CA MET A 35 14.43 -23.56 17.69
C MET A 35 15.61 -23.67 18.69
N PRO A 36 16.60 -24.55 18.41
CA PRO A 36 17.47 -25.15 19.42
C PRO A 36 18.63 -24.24 19.84
N GLU A 37 19.21 -24.63 20.98
CA GLU A 37 20.23 -23.98 21.78
C GLU A 37 21.45 -23.44 21.00
N GLY A 38 21.83 -22.19 21.27
CA GLY A 38 23.12 -21.63 20.91
C GLY A 38 23.09 -20.38 20.03
N LEU A 39 22.58 -19.26 20.54
CA LEU A 39 23.01 -17.88 20.26
C LEU A 39 22.10 -16.91 21.03
N ASP A 40 22.70 -16.14 21.93
CA ASP A 40 22.05 -15.23 22.86
C ASP A 40 21.13 -14.23 22.14
N SER A 41 19.86 -14.26 22.54
CA SER A 41 18.80 -13.37 22.10
C SER A 41 18.92 -11.98 22.73
N LEU A 42 18.62 -10.93 21.95
CA LEU A 42 18.31 -9.54 22.35
C LEU A 42 17.58 -9.44 23.71
N GLN A 43 18.33 -9.36 24.81
CA GLN A 43 17.84 -8.80 26.06
C GLN A 43 17.99 -7.29 25.96
N ILE A 44 16.88 -6.57 26.04
CA ILE A 44 16.92 -5.14 26.37
C ILE A 44 17.50 -5.08 27.78
N ASP A 45 18.66 -4.44 27.91
CA ASP A 45 19.41 -4.27 29.15
C ASP A 45 18.47 -3.75 30.27
N GLU A 46 18.47 -4.42 31.43
CA GLU A 46 17.65 -4.07 32.59
C GLU A 46 17.86 -2.62 33.01
N ASN A 47 19.06 -2.06 32.76
CA ASN A 47 19.41 -0.67 33.01
C ASN A 47 18.63 0.33 32.13
N VAL A 48 18.35 -0.04 30.86
CA VAL A 48 17.53 0.78 29.95
C VAL A 48 16.07 0.78 30.43
N LEU A 49 15.59 -0.38 30.88
CA LEU A 49 14.22 -0.55 31.36
C LEU A 49 14.00 0.24 32.65
N GLU A 50 14.94 0.17 33.60
CA GLU A 50 14.89 0.89 34.87
C GLU A 50 14.96 2.41 34.66
N ALA A 51 15.86 2.90 33.80
CA ALA A 51 15.96 4.31 33.45
C ALA A 51 14.69 4.85 32.76
N LEU A 52 14.06 4.05 31.89
CA LEU A 52 12.80 4.41 31.23
C LEU A 52 11.64 4.50 32.22
N VAL A 53 11.57 3.56 33.16
CA VAL A 53 10.57 3.56 34.23
C VAL A 53 10.76 4.78 35.14
N HIS A 54 11.99 5.10 35.54
CA HIS A 54 12.27 6.29 36.34
C HIS A 54 11.92 7.60 35.62
N ALA A 55 12.21 7.72 34.32
CA ALA A 55 11.88 8.91 33.54
C ALA A 55 10.36 9.13 33.40
N LEU A 56 9.60 8.04 33.17
CA LEU A 56 8.14 8.09 33.06
C LEU A 56 7.42 8.29 34.41
N ILE A 57 8.06 7.90 35.51
CA ILE A 57 7.56 8.18 36.86
C ILE A 57 7.83 9.63 37.26
N ALA A 58 8.99 10.17 36.87
CA ALA A 58 9.41 11.54 37.17
C ALA A 58 8.60 12.60 36.41
N ASP A 59 8.20 12.32 35.16
CA ASP A 59 7.33 13.18 34.36
C ASP A 59 6.15 12.39 33.77
N ARG A 60 4.95 12.63 34.34
CA ARG A 60 3.71 11.96 33.95
C ARG A 60 3.17 12.39 32.58
N SER A 61 3.74 13.42 31.97
CA SER A 61 3.37 13.90 30.63
C SER A 61 4.30 13.37 29.52
N ALA A 62 5.42 12.76 29.90
CA ALA A 62 6.42 12.27 28.96
C ALA A 62 5.99 10.94 28.32
N CYS A 63 6.22 10.81 27.02
CA CYS A 63 5.94 9.58 26.26
C CYS A 63 7.25 8.81 26.00
N VAL A 64 7.13 7.48 25.89
CA VAL A 64 8.29 6.59 25.62
C VAL A 64 9.09 7.06 24.41
N ALA A 65 8.42 7.52 23.35
CA ALA A 65 9.06 8.01 22.13
C ALA A 65 9.91 9.28 22.34
N GLY A 66 9.59 10.10 23.35
CA GLY A 66 10.36 11.29 23.72
C GLY A 66 11.52 10.97 24.68
N CYS A 67 11.33 10.02 25.60
CA CYS A 67 12.36 9.68 26.60
C CYS A 67 13.42 8.72 26.08
N LEU A 68 13.02 7.75 25.25
CA LEU A 68 13.87 6.65 24.81
C LEU A 68 15.12 7.12 24.03
N PRO A 69 15.06 8.11 23.12
CA PRO A 69 16.25 8.63 22.45
C PRO A 69 17.29 9.21 23.41
N HIS A 70 16.84 9.89 24.48
CA HIS A 70 17.72 10.52 25.47
C HIS A 70 18.33 9.51 26.44
N ILE A 71 17.57 8.48 26.83
CA ILE A 71 18.07 7.38 27.68
C ILE A 71 19.07 6.52 26.91
N LEU A 72 18.75 6.18 25.65
CA LEU A 72 19.68 5.44 24.79
C LEU A 72 20.93 6.26 24.48
N SER A 73 20.80 7.58 24.30
CA SER A 73 21.95 8.48 24.16
C SER A 73 22.77 8.57 25.45
N GLY A 74 22.12 8.63 26.62
CA GLY A 74 22.79 8.63 27.93
C GLY A 74 23.53 7.34 28.22
N ILE A 75 23.01 6.19 27.79
CA ILE A 75 23.66 4.88 27.93
C ILE A 75 24.77 4.71 26.89
N ALA A 76 24.54 5.13 25.64
CA ALA A 76 25.56 5.14 24.59
C ALA A 76 26.72 6.11 24.85
N HIS A 77 26.55 7.06 25.76
CA HIS A 77 27.57 8.02 26.19
C HIS A 77 28.03 7.80 27.64
N GLY A 78 27.42 6.86 28.37
CA GLY A 78 27.66 6.59 29.79
C GLY A 78 28.91 5.75 30.07
N GLU A 79 29.52 5.14 29.06
CA GLU A 79 30.80 4.43 29.16
C GLU A 79 31.89 5.08 28.30
N SER A 80 32.20 6.36 28.56
CA SER A 80 33.46 6.94 28.07
C SER A 80 33.93 8.17 28.83
N GLU A 81 33.78 8.18 30.15
CA GLU A 81 34.64 8.99 31.01
C GLU A 81 35.66 8.07 31.66
N LEU A 82 36.68 7.66 30.89
CA LEU A 82 38.00 7.17 31.32
C LEU A 82 38.69 6.44 30.14
N SER A 83 39.11 7.17 29.10
CA SER A 83 40.28 6.74 28.33
C SER A 83 41.02 7.93 27.70
N MET A 84 42.12 8.27 28.37
CA MET A 84 43.35 8.90 27.90
C MET A 84 43.29 9.84 26.69
N GLN A 85 43.59 11.10 26.99
CA GLN A 85 44.38 12.00 26.15
C GLN A 85 45.44 11.21 25.35
N ARG A 86 45.22 11.06 24.04
CA ARG A 86 46.28 10.82 23.05
C ARG A 86 46.43 12.07 22.19
N PRO A 87 47.65 12.42 21.77
CA PRO A 87 47.92 13.72 21.16
C PRO A 87 47.18 13.87 19.84
N GLY A 88 46.31 14.87 19.77
CA GLY A 88 45.74 15.35 18.52
C GLY A 88 46.78 16.16 17.73
N GLY A 89 46.62 16.16 16.40
CA GLY A 89 47.25 17.17 15.54
C GLY A 89 48.00 16.63 14.33
N THR A 90 47.36 15.88 13.42
CA THR A 90 47.89 15.69 12.05
C THR A 90 46.83 15.26 11.02
N ARG A 91 45.75 14.58 11.42
CA ARG A 91 44.78 14.01 10.47
C ARG A 91 43.94 15.05 9.70
N ARG A 92 43.47 16.13 10.36
CA ARG A 92 42.73 17.23 9.69
C ARG A 92 43.60 17.96 8.65
N CYS A 93 44.89 18.13 8.92
CA CYS A 93 45.79 18.88 8.03
C CYS A 93 45.98 18.17 6.67
N GLY A 94 46.03 16.82 6.68
CA GLY A 94 46.18 16.03 5.46
C GLY A 94 44.93 15.97 4.58
N GLU A 95 43.72 16.01 5.15
CA GLU A 95 42.46 16.04 4.39
C GLU A 95 42.23 17.40 3.74
N HIS A 96 42.54 18.49 4.45
CA HIS A 96 42.49 19.85 3.88
C HIS A 96 43.49 20.03 2.74
N ALA A 97 44.71 19.48 2.84
CA ALA A 97 45.70 19.53 1.76
C ALA A 97 45.25 18.75 0.51
N LYS A 98 44.60 17.59 0.68
CA LYS A 98 44.03 16.82 -0.44
C LYS A 98 42.82 17.52 -1.07
N ALA A 99 41.96 18.15 -0.26
CA ALA A 99 40.86 18.96 -0.76
C ALA A 99 41.36 20.17 -1.56
N ALA A 100 42.39 20.85 -1.07
CA ALA A 100 43.03 21.97 -1.77
C ALA A 100 43.62 21.53 -3.12
N ALA A 101 44.27 20.37 -3.19
CA ALA A 101 44.80 19.83 -4.44
C ALA A 101 43.69 19.57 -5.48
N VAL A 102 42.51 19.08 -5.05
CA VAL A 102 41.36 18.93 -5.97
C VAL A 102 40.82 20.29 -6.41
N ALA A 103 40.75 21.27 -5.49
CA ALA A 103 40.31 22.62 -5.82
C ALA A 103 41.22 23.27 -6.88
N GLU A 104 42.54 23.15 -6.78
CA GLU A 104 43.49 23.65 -7.79
C GLU A 104 43.30 22.98 -9.16
N LEU A 105 43.03 21.67 -9.18
CA LEU A 105 42.72 20.95 -10.43
C LEU A 105 41.42 21.44 -11.07
N LEU A 106 40.41 21.76 -10.25
CA LEU A 106 39.14 22.32 -10.72
C LEU A 106 39.30 23.74 -11.22
N GLU A 107 40.05 24.60 -10.54
CA GLU A 107 40.36 25.95 -11.03
C GLU A 107 41.04 25.90 -12.40
N ARG A 108 41.99 24.97 -12.58
CA ARG A 108 42.65 24.77 -13.87
C ARG A 108 41.64 24.37 -14.95
N ALA A 109 40.80 23.36 -14.69
CA ALA A 109 39.78 22.89 -15.64
C ALA A 109 38.69 23.93 -15.95
N LEU A 110 38.38 24.80 -14.99
CA LEU A 110 37.46 25.93 -15.17
C LEU A 110 38.10 27.08 -15.96
N SER A 111 39.41 27.25 -15.87
CA SER A 111 40.15 28.31 -16.58
C SER A 111 40.57 27.93 -18.00
N SER A 112 40.65 26.63 -18.32
CA SER A 112 40.98 26.17 -19.67
C SER A 112 39.77 26.24 -20.61
N ALA A 113 40.04 26.34 -21.92
CA ALA A 113 39.01 26.06 -22.92
C ALA A 113 38.45 24.65 -22.66
N SER A 114 37.26 24.32 -23.16
CA SER A 114 36.51 23.06 -22.93
C SER A 114 37.23 21.73 -23.32
N ASP A 115 38.47 21.55 -22.88
CA ASP A 115 39.41 20.49 -23.17
C ASP A 115 39.09 19.32 -22.24
N ALA A 116 38.78 18.19 -22.85
CA ALA A 116 38.37 16.98 -22.14
C ALA A 116 39.46 16.46 -21.17
N THR A 117 40.73 16.82 -21.41
CA THR A 117 41.89 16.35 -20.64
C THR A 117 41.88 16.90 -19.21
N ASP A 118 41.67 18.20 -19.02
CA ASP A 118 41.73 18.82 -17.67
C ASP A 118 40.56 18.36 -16.79
N TRP A 119 39.36 18.23 -17.36
CA TRP A 119 38.20 17.68 -16.66
C TRP A 119 38.41 16.21 -16.25
N SER A 120 39.09 15.43 -17.09
CA SER A 120 39.42 14.03 -16.75
C SER A 120 40.46 13.95 -15.62
N VAL A 121 41.44 14.84 -15.59
CA VAL A 121 42.44 14.91 -14.49
C VAL A 121 41.78 15.34 -13.19
N ALA A 122 40.88 16.34 -13.22
CA ALA A 122 40.08 16.71 -12.06
C ALA A 122 39.19 15.56 -11.56
N GLU A 123 38.62 14.76 -12.47
CA GLU A 123 37.78 13.60 -12.13
C GLU A 123 38.61 12.51 -11.44
N GLU A 124 39.82 12.23 -11.94
CA GLU A 124 40.75 11.31 -11.29
C GLU A 124 41.18 11.80 -9.91
N GLY A 125 41.51 13.09 -9.79
CA GLY A 125 41.85 13.73 -8.51
C GLY A 125 40.71 13.62 -7.49
N TRP A 126 39.47 13.89 -7.91
CA TRP A 126 38.28 13.73 -7.08
C TRP A 126 38.07 12.28 -6.63
N ASN A 127 38.20 11.32 -7.54
CA ASN A 127 38.05 9.90 -7.21
C ASN A 127 39.14 9.43 -6.22
N MET A 128 40.37 9.91 -6.37
CA MET A 128 41.46 9.63 -5.43
C MET A 128 41.23 10.27 -4.06
N PHE A 129 40.69 11.50 -4.04
CA PHE A 129 40.27 12.17 -2.81
C PHE A 129 39.16 11.38 -2.08
N LEU A 130 38.11 10.97 -2.80
CA LEU A 130 37.01 10.17 -2.24
C LEU A 130 37.48 8.81 -1.70
N ARG A 131 38.39 8.12 -2.40
CA ARG A 131 39.04 6.90 -1.87
C ARG A 131 39.85 7.18 -0.61
N GLY A 132 40.49 8.35 -0.55
CA GLY A 132 41.29 8.79 0.58
C GLY A 132 40.45 9.01 1.83
N ILE A 133 39.33 9.73 1.71
CA ILE A 133 38.40 9.98 2.84
C ILE A 133 37.61 8.71 3.20
N GLY A 134 37.11 7.96 2.22
CA GLY A 134 36.31 6.74 2.41
C GLY A 134 37.08 5.47 2.80
N SER A 135 38.40 5.55 2.97
CA SER A 135 39.25 4.41 3.38
C SER A 135 39.45 4.32 4.89
N GLY A 136 38.94 5.29 5.66
CA GLY A 136 39.20 5.44 7.08
C GLY A 136 38.69 4.31 7.98
N LYS A 137 37.80 3.44 7.48
CA LYS A 137 37.21 2.31 8.22
C LYS A 137 37.04 1.03 7.38
N LYS A 138 38.07 0.62 6.62
CA LYS A 138 38.08 -0.71 5.99
C LYS A 138 38.41 -1.87 6.93
N TYR A 139 38.68 -1.59 8.21
CA TYR A 139 38.88 -2.63 9.23
C TYR A 139 37.58 -2.80 10.01
N TYR A 140 36.90 -3.92 9.76
CA TYR A 140 35.61 -4.37 10.30
C TYR A 140 34.35 -3.78 9.64
N CYS A 141 33.50 -4.69 9.16
CA CYS A 141 32.37 -4.52 8.25
C CYS A 141 31.18 -3.67 8.74
N GLU A 142 31.34 -2.69 9.63
CA GLU A 142 30.17 -2.13 10.35
C GLU A 142 30.04 -0.60 10.37
N ALA A 143 30.99 0.18 9.87
CA ALA A 143 30.92 1.63 10.04
C ALA A 143 30.76 2.39 8.72
N ARG A 144 29.50 2.66 8.33
CA ARG A 144 29.16 3.72 7.36
C ARG A 144 29.81 5.02 7.82
N GLU A 145 30.54 5.69 6.93
CA GLU A 145 31.05 7.03 7.24
C GLU A 145 29.89 8.01 7.33
N SER A 146 29.85 8.79 8.41
CA SER A 146 28.77 9.76 8.63
C SER A 146 28.79 10.80 7.51
N LEU A 147 27.64 11.15 6.93
CA LEU A 147 27.59 12.16 5.87
C LEU A 147 28.25 13.48 6.32
N LYS A 148 28.03 13.85 7.58
CA LYS A 148 28.63 15.03 8.22
C LYS A 148 30.16 15.06 8.17
N SER A 149 30.85 13.92 8.24
CA SER A 149 32.32 13.87 8.13
C SER A 149 32.82 13.99 6.68
N LEU A 150 31.97 13.70 5.69
CA LEU A 150 32.30 13.75 4.27
C LEU A 150 32.03 15.13 3.64
N VAL A 151 30.93 15.78 4.05
CA VAL A 151 30.45 17.02 3.41
C VAL A 151 31.41 18.18 3.57
N GLY A 152 32.03 18.37 4.75
CA GLY A 152 32.95 19.49 4.99
C GLY A 152 34.15 19.48 4.02
N PRO A 153 34.95 18.39 4.00
CA PRO A 153 36.05 18.25 3.04
C PRO A 153 35.61 18.29 1.57
N ALA A 154 34.46 17.67 1.24
CA ALA A 154 33.91 17.70 -0.11
C ALA A 154 33.54 19.11 -0.57
N THR A 155 32.91 19.90 0.30
CA THR A 155 32.55 21.30 0.02
C THR A 155 33.79 22.15 -0.23
N GLN A 156 34.86 21.93 0.53
CA GLN A 156 36.12 22.65 0.31
C GLN A 156 36.78 22.27 -1.02
N ALA A 157 36.80 20.98 -1.35
CA ALA A 157 37.36 20.50 -2.60
C ALA A 157 36.59 21.02 -3.82
N LEU A 158 35.26 21.11 -3.72
CA LEU A 158 34.39 21.58 -4.80
C LEU A 158 34.19 23.10 -4.82
N LEU A 159 34.80 23.85 -3.90
CA LEU A 159 34.57 25.29 -3.72
C LEU A 159 34.73 26.11 -5.02
N PRO A 160 35.77 25.90 -5.86
CA PRO A 160 35.91 26.65 -7.11
C PRO A 160 34.76 26.38 -8.09
N LEU A 161 34.28 25.14 -8.13
CA LEU A 161 33.16 24.74 -8.97
C LEU A 161 31.84 25.33 -8.47
N LEU A 162 31.61 25.36 -7.16
CA LEU A 162 30.43 25.99 -6.57
C LEU A 162 30.40 27.49 -6.86
N ALA A 163 31.53 28.18 -6.65
CA ALA A 163 31.64 29.61 -6.94
C ALA A 163 31.44 29.93 -8.43
N PHE A 164 31.92 29.07 -9.32
CA PHE A 164 31.70 29.20 -10.76
C PHE A 164 30.23 29.02 -11.15
N LEU A 165 29.54 28.03 -10.57
CA LEU A 165 28.12 27.78 -10.84
C LEU A 165 27.22 28.91 -10.32
N ASP A 166 27.60 29.57 -9.22
CA ASP A 166 26.85 30.70 -8.65
C ASP A 166 27.04 32.02 -9.42
N ALA A 167 28.16 32.19 -10.13
CA ALA A 167 28.52 33.48 -10.73
C ALA A 167 27.78 33.79 -12.05
N GLU A 168 27.26 32.79 -12.77
CA GLU A 168 26.46 32.75 -14.03
C GLU A 168 26.76 33.76 -15.18
N GLU A 169 27.59 34.78 -15.00
CA GLU A 169 27.77 35.88 -15.95
C GLU A 169 28.93 35.58 -16.92
N HIS A 170 28.60 35.58 -18.22
CA HIS A 170 29.53 35.60 -19.36
C HIS A 170 30.33 34.31 -19.66
N VAL A 171 29.76 33.13 -19.41
CA VAL A 171 30.41 31.84 -19.71
C VAL A 171 29.75 31.11 -20.89
N SER A 172 30.54 30.34 -21.66
CA SER A 172 30.01 29.53 -22.76
C SER A 172 29.15 28.36 -22.28
N GLU A 173 28.04 28.09 -22.96
CA GLU A 173 27.11 27.00 -22.61
C GLU A 173 27.80 25.63 -22.54
N LYS A 174 28.78 25.39 -23.41
CA LYS A 174 29.55 24.15 -23.44
C LYS A 174 30.36 23.95 -22.14
N GLN A 175 30.99 25.01 -21.64
CA GLN A 175 31.77 24.97 -20.41
C GLN A 175 30.88 24.83 -19.17
N LEU A 176 29.73 25.50 -19.16
CA LEU A 176 28.71 25.35 -18.12
C LEU A 176 28.17 23.91 -18.07
N SER A 177 27.90 23.31 -19.24
CA SER A 177 27.48 21.91 -19.35
C SER A 177 28.53 20.93 -18.81
N CYS A 178 29.82 21.13 -19.12
CA CYS A 178 30.91 20.33 -18.55
C CYS A 178 31.00 20.47 -17.02
N ALA A 179 30.89 21.69 -16.49
CA ALA A 179 30.91 21.95 -15.06
C ALA A 179 29.73 21.28 -14.32
N ARG A 180 28.51 21.40 -14.85
CA ARG A 180 27.30 20.74 -14.32
C ARG A 180 27.42 19.21 -14.37
N GLY A 181 27.94 18.67 -15.47
CA GLY A 181 28.17 17.23 -15.63
C GLY A 181 29.19 16.69 -14.62
N PHE A 182 30.30 17.41 -14.42
CA PHE A 182 31.28 17.06 -13.39
C PHE A 182 30.67 17.13 -12.00
N TYR A 183 29.98 18.23 -11.67
CA TYR A 183 29.31 18.43 -10.38
C TYR A 183 28.34 17.29 -10.06
N ALA A 184 27.46 16.93 -11.02
CA ALA A 184 26.47 15.87 -10.83
C ALA A 184 27.13 14.50 -10.58
N ASN A 185 28.24 14.22 -11.26
CA ASN A 185 29.04 13.03 -11.01
C ASN A 185 29.72 13.09 -9.64
N ALA A 186 30.29 14.23 -9.26
CA ALA A 186 31.00 14.42 -8.00
C ALA A 186 30.08 14.19 -6.79
N VAL A 187 28.89 14.79 -6.80
CA VAL A 187 27.87 14.60 -5.75
C VAL A 187 27.39 13.15 -5.71
N SER A 188 27.10 12.54 -6.86
CA SER A 188 26.69 11.13 -6.91
C SER A 188 27.77 10.20 -6.32
N ARG A 189 29.05 10.41 -6.64
CA ARG A 189 30.16 9.63 -6.11
C ARG A 189 30.34 9.83 -4.59
N LEU A 190 30.13 11.03 -4.07
CA LEU A 190 30.14 11.29 -2.63
C LEU A 190 29.05 10.49 -1.92
N LEU A 191 27.84 10.44 -2.49
CA LEU A 191 26.71 9.70 -1.93
C LEU A 191 26.93 8.18 -2.00
N GLN A 192 27.55 7.68 -3.08
CA GLN A 192 27.96 6.27 -3.19
C GLN A 192 28.94 5.87 -2.09
N VAL A 193 29.84 6.76 -1.65
CA VAL A 193 30.75 6.52 -0.52
C VAL A 193 29.97 6.46 0.79
N HIS A 194 29.04 7.39 1.02
CA HIS A 194 28.22 7.42 2.23
C HIS A 194 27.29 6.20 2.36
N LEU A 195 26.67 5.80 1.25
CA LEU A 195 25.69 4.72 1.18
C LEU A 195 26.31 3.40 0.68
N PHE A 196 27.62 3.23 0.86
CA PHE A 196 28.30 2.02 0.44
C PHE A 196 27.69 0.79 1.13
N GLY A 197 27.34 -0.22 0.32
CA GLY A 197 26.69 -1.45 0.78
C GLY A 197 25.23 -1.28 1.22
N ALA A 198 24.64 -0.10 1.05
CA ALA A 198 23.22 0.08 1.30
C ALA A 198 22.37 -0.61 0.22
N THR A 199 21.29 -1.25 0.65
CA THR A 199 20.30 -1.79 -0.30
C THR A 199 19.50 -0.67 -0.95
N GLU A 200 18.88 -0.91 -2.10
CA GLU A 200 17.99 0.07 -2.75
C GLU A 200 16.92 0.60 -1.78
N LYS A 201 16.33 -0.29 -0.98
CA LYS A 201 15.34 0.09 0.04
C LYS A 201 15.92 1.03 1.09
N GLU A 202 17.13 0.80 1.56
CA GLU A 202 17.80 1.68 2.52
C GLU A 202 18.13 3.04 1.92
N CYS A 203 18.55 3.09 0.65
CA CYS A 203 18.76 4.33 -0.10
C CYS A 203 17.47 5.15 -0.23
N VAL A 204 16.35 4.50 -0.58
CA VAL A 204 15.02 5.14 -0.66
C VAL A 204 14.59 5.67 0.71
N MET A 205 14.78 4.91 1.78
CA MET A 205 14.46 5.35 3.14
C MET A 205 15.34 6.52 3.59
N TRP A 206 16.62 6.51 3.23
CA TRP A 206 17.53 7.63 3.50
C TRP A 206 17.13 8.89 2.73
N LEU A 207 16.74 8.77 1.47
CA LEU A 207 16.23 9.89 0.67
C LEU A 207 14.95 10.46 1.28
N ARG A 208 14.06 9.61 1.79
CA ARG A 208 12.78 10.02 2.38
C ARG A 208 12.92 10.93 3.60
N ARG A 209 13.99 10.81 4.40
CA ARG A 209 14.14 11.55 5.67
C ARG A 209 14.24 13.06 5.51
N HIS A 210 14.59 13.55 4.32
CA HIS A 210 14.80 14.96 3.99
C HIS A 210 15.89 15.69 4.80
N ASP A 211 16.32 15.22 5.97
CA ASP A 211 17.37 15.86 6.78
C ASP A 211 18.67 16.13 6.00
N TRP A 212 18.93 15.29 4.98
CA TRP A 212 20.03 15.46 4.03
C TRP A 212 20.02 16.84 3.35
N GLY A 213 18.87 17.51 3.21
CA GLY A 213 18.78 18.86 2.65
C GLY A 213 19.54 19.88 3.47
N THR A 214 19.50 19.76 4.80
CA THR A 214 20.31 20.60 5.69
C THR A 214 21.76 20.13 5.77
N GLU A 215 21.98 18.81 5.73
CA GLU A 215 23.33 18.23 5.80
C GLU A 215 24.15 18.54 4.53
N LEU A 216 23.49 18.66 3.37
CA LEU A 216 24.08 18.88 2.06
C LEU A 216 23.81 20.28 1.49
N ASP A 217 23.24 21.20 2.29
CA ASP A 217 22.71 22.49 1.84
C ASP A 217 23.66 23.23 0.87
N LYS A 218 24.89 23.52 1.32
CA LYS A 218 25.93 24.18 0.50
C LYS A 218 26.29 23.42 -0.78
N LEU A 219 26.31 22.09 -0.71
CA LEU A 219 26.64 21.27 -1.87
C LEU A 219 25.50 21.32 -2.88
N LEU A 220 24.25 21.18 -2.45
CA LEU A 220 23.07 21.10 -3.31
C LEU A 220 22.54 22.46 -3.77
N HIS A 221 22.94 23.54 -3.12
CA HIS A 221 22.42 24.88 -3.36
C HIS A 221 22.39 25.28 -4.85
N PRO A 222 23.48 25.17 -5.63
CA PRO A 222 23.46 25.61 -7.03
C PRO A 222 22.44 24.84 -7.87
N PHE A 223 22.32 23.53 -7.61
CA PHE A 223 21.36 22.67 -8.31
C PHE A 223 19.91 22.96 -7.90
N LEU A 224 19.64 23.10 -6.60
CA LEU A 224 18.29 23.34 -6.10
C LEU A 224 17.75 24.70 -6.55
N VAL A 225 18.59 25.74 -6.53
CA VAL A 225 18.23 27.10 -7.00
C VAL A 225 17.96 27.10 -8.51
N SER A 226 18.77 26.39 -9.30
CA SER A 226 18.60 26.33 -10.76
C SER A 226 17.38 25.50 -11.19
N GLU A 227 17.17 24.32 -10.61
CA GLU A 227 16.23 23.33 -11.15
C GLU A 227 14.95 23.16 -10.33
N VAL A 228 15.02 23.30 -9.01
CA VAL A 228 13.88 23.00 -8.11
C VAL A 228 13.15 24.26 -7.70
N GLU A 229 13.87 25.33 -7.35
CA GLU A 229 13.29 26.58 -6.87
C GLU A 229 12.34 27.26 -7.87
N PRO A 230 12.62 27.30 -9.20
CA PRO A 230 11.68 27.88 -10.16
C PRO A 230 10.36 27.11 -10.20
N LEU A 231 10.43 25.78 -10.17
CA LEU A 231 9.25 24.90 -10.16
C LEU A 231 8.48 25.02 -8.84
N ALA A 232 9.19 25.15 -7.72
CA ALA A 232 8.61 25.39 -6.40
C ALA A 232 7.85 26.73 -6.35
N LYS A 233 8.46 27.81 -6.87
CA LYS A 233 7.82 29.13 -6.98
C LYS A 233 6.59 29.08 -7.88
N GLU A 234 6.68 28.38 -9.00
CA GLU A 234 5.56 28.17 -9.92
C GLU A 234 4.40 27.44 -9.22
N LEU A 235 4.69 26.33 -8.52
CA LEU A 235 3.72 25.57 -7.75
C LEU A 235 3.03 26.43 -6.69
N ALA A 236 3.80 27.15 -5.88
CA ALA A 236 3.27 28.03 -4.83
C ALA A 236 2.48 29.22 -5.39
N PHE A 237 2.84 29.71 -6.58
CA PHE A 237 2.12 30.80 -7.24
C PHE A 237 0.71 30.36 -7.70
N HIS A 238 0.62 29.18 -8.32
CA HIS A 238 -0.64 28.62 -8.80
C HIS A 238 -1.51 28.09 -7.67
N PHE A 239 -0.92 27.50 -6.63
CA PHE A 239 -1.63 26.90 -5.51
C PHE A 239 -1.41 27.71 -4.24
N LYS A 240 -2.21 28.77 -4.12
CA LYS A 240 -2.33 29.58 -2.91
C LYS A 240 -3.79 29.91 -2.64
N GLU A 241 -4.07 30.23 -1.39
CA GLU A 241 -5.43 30.59 -0.97
C GLU A 241 -6.01 31.73 -1.82
N GLY A 242 -7.29 31.60 -2.20
CA GLY A 242 -8.00 32.56 -3.04
C GLY A 242 -7.76 32.43 -4.55
N LYS A 243 -6.87 31.54 -5.03
CA LYS A 243 -6.73 31.27 -6.47
C LYS A 243 -7.77 30.26 -6.96
N LYS A 244 -8.26 30.46 -8.18
CA LYS A 244 -9.21 29.53 -8.84
C LYS A 244 -8.65 28.12 -9.01
N THR A 245 -7.35 27.99 -9.17
CA THR A 245 -6.60 26.72 -9.30
C THR A 245 -6.46 25.97 -7.98
N ALA A 246 -6.74 26.60 -6.83
CA ALA A 246 -6.57 26.06 -5.50
C ALA A 246 -7.93 25.73 -4.82
N ARG A 247 -8.95 25.42 -5.62
CA ARG A 247 -10.28 25.04 -5.11
C ARG A 247 -10.19 23.72 -4.36
N ARG A 248 -10.75 23.69 -3.15
CA ARG A 248 -10.67 22.53 -2.26
C ARG A 248 -11.35 21.31 -2.88
N GLU A 249 -12.43 21.51 -3.59
CA GLU A 249 -13.20 20.46 -4.25
C GLU A 249 -12.49 19.89 -5.49
N GLU A 250 -11.40 20.53 -5.94
CA GLU A 250 -10.74 20.23 -7.20
C GLU A 250 -9.26 19.82 -7.04
N SER A 251 -8.95 19.00 -6.02
CA SER A 251 -7.60 18.50 -5.73
C SER A 251 -6.90 17.81 -6.91
N GLN A 252 -7.65 17.28 -7.88
CA GLN A 252 -7.11 16.68 -9.11
C GLN A 252 -6.28 17.67 -9.93
N HIS A 253 -6.57 18.97 -9.87
CA HIS A 253 -5.80 19.98 -10.60
C HIS A 253 -4.41 20.15 -10.01
N PHE A 254 -4.27 20.05 -8.68
CA PHE A 254 -2.96 20.05 -8.02
C PHE A 254 -2.09 18.90 -8.51
N PHE A 255 -2.62 17.67 -8.45
CA PHE A 255 -1.82 16.50 -8.83
C PHE A 255 -1.53 16.44 -10.33
N SER A 256 -2.46 16.88 -11.17
CA SER A 256 -2.22 16.99 -12.62
C SER A 256 -1.11 17.99 -12.93
N PHE A 257 -1.09 19.12 -12.23
CA PHE A 257 -0.03 20.13 -12.37
C PHE A 257 1.31 19.61 -11.84
N LEU A 258 1.31 18.93 -10.68
CA LEU A 258 2.51 18.33 -10.11
C LEU A 258 3.15 17.31 -11.06
N LEU A 259 2.35 16.49 -11.76
CA LEU A 259 2.86 15.57 -12.77
C LEU A 259 3.58 16.31 -13.90
N GLN A 260 2.98 17.39 -14.40
CA GLN A 260 3.60 18.23 -15.45
C GLN A 260 4.91 18.87 -14.97
N LEU A 261 4.99 19.29 -13.69
CA LEU A 261 6.23 19.79 -13.12
C LEU A 261 7.33 18.71 -13.07
N TYR A 262 6.99 17.47 -12.71
CA TYR A 262 7.96 16.37 -12.72
C TYR A 262 8.42 15.98 -14.13
N GLU A 263 7.52 16.01 -15.12
CA GLU A 263 7.88 15.79 -16.52
C GLU A 263 8.84 16.87 -17.04
N ARG A 264 8.56 18.14 -16.71
CA ARG A 264 9.44 19.28 -16.99
C ARG A 264 10.77 19.13 -16.29
N TYR A 265 10.78 18.92 -14.98
CA TYR A 265 11.98 18.69 -14.18
C TYR A 265 12.88 17.62 -14.82
N ASN A 266 12.34 16.44 -15.14
CA ASN A 266 13.12 15.36 -15.73
C ASN A 266 13.73 15.72 -17.09
N ARG A 267 13.01 16.48 -17.91
CA ARG A 267 13.48 16.93 -19.22
C ARG A 267 14.52 18.04 -19.09
N ASP A 268 14.22 19.06 -18.31
CA ASP A 268 14.99 20.29 -18.21
C ASP A 268 16.33 20.00 -17.52
N THR A 269 16.33 19.20 -16.44
CA THR A 269 17.54 18.77 -15.75
C THR A 269 18.49 17.97 -16.65
N ARG A 270 17.96 17.17 -17.58
CA ARG A 270 18.77 16.48 -18.61
C ARG A 270 19.30 17.46 -19.65
N ALA A 271 18.46 18.37 -20.14
CA ALA A 271 18.83 19.35 -21.15
C ALA A 271 19.91 20.33 -20.65
N HIS A 272 19.83 20.75 -19.39
CA HIS A 272 20.78 21.68 -18.77
C HIS A 272 22.11 21.03 -18.37
N GLY A 273 22.27 19.70 -18.53
CA GLY A 273 23.55 19.01 -18.30
C GLY A 273 23.79 18.55 -16.86
N TRP A 274 22.77 18.50 -16.01
CA TRP A 274 22.86 18.01 -14.62
C TRP A 274 22.83 16.47 -14.51
N VAL A 275 22.96 15.77 -15.64
CA VAL A 275 22.96 14.31 -15.69
C VAL A 275 24.23 13.84 -16.38
N SER A 276 25.03 13.03 -15.68
CA SER A 276 26.21 12.43 -16.29
C SER A 276 25.81 11.25 -17.18
N PRO A 277 26.25 11.21 -18.45
CA PRO A 277 26.04 10.05 -19.32
C PRO A 277 26.80 8.80 -18.86
N LYS A 278 27.77 8.95 -17.94
CA LYS A 278 28.56 7.84 -17.37
C LYS A 278 27.87 7.15 -16.18
N LEU A 279 26.81 7.76 -15.63
CA LEU A 279 26.05 7.16 -14.52
C LEU A 279 24.97 6.23 -15.09
N ASN A 280 24.84 5.05 -14.50
CA ASN A 280 23.75 4.15 -14.84
C ASN A 280 22.42 4.85 -14.53
N ALA A 281 21.45 4.75 -15.44
CA ALA A 281 20.09 5.27 -15.27
C ALA A 281 19.35 4.68 -14.04
N HIS A 282 19.97 3.73 -13.33
CA HIS A 282 19.45 3.00 -12.18
C HIS A 282 20.21 3.29 -10.88
N ASP A 283 21.00 4.38 -10.79
CA ASP A 283 21.61 4.75 -9.50
C ASP A 283 20.50 5.18 -8.52
N PRO A 284 20.26 4.43 -7.41
CA PRO A 284 19.14 4.69 -6.51
C PRO A 284 19.25 6.03 -5.76
N VAL A 285 20.42 6.66 -5.79
CA VAL A 285 20.65 7.99 -5.22
C VAL A 285 21.45 8.83 -6.22
N SER A 286 20.76 9.79 -6.83
CA SER A 286 21.33 10.74 -7.77
C SER A 286 20.92 12.17 -7.42
N LEU A 287 21.61 13.15 -8.01
CA LEU A 287 21.23 14.56 -7.91
C LEU A 287 19.77 14.79 -8.34
N MET A 288 19.34 14.12 -9.42
CA MET A 288 17.94 14.12 -9.86
C MET A 288 16.97 13.57 -8.80
N ALA A 289 17.35 12.49 -8.12
CA ALA A 289 16.52 11.90 -7.06
C ALA A 289 16.37 12.87 -5.87
N LEU A 290 17.46 13.53 -5.47
CA LEU A 290 17.44 14.53 -4.40
C LEU A 290 16.54 15.72 -4.75
N GLY A 291 16.70 16.31 -5.94
CA GLY A 291 15.83 17.41 -6.38
C GLY A 291 14.36 16.99 -6.52
N GLY A 292 14.11 15.76 -6.98
CA GLY A 292 12.75 15.21 -7.07
C GLY A 292 12.09 15.03 -5.70
N VAL A 293 12.85 14.62 -4.68
CA VAL A 293 12.37 14.53 -3.29
C VAL A 293 12.18 15.91 -2.66
N SER A 294 13.07 16.86 -2.96
CA SER A 294 12.91 18.26 -2.52
C SER A 294 11.64 18.88 -3.10
N LEU A 295 11.37 18.69 -4.40
CA LEU A 295 10.12 19.10 -5.03
C LEU A 295 8.89 18.43 -4.40
N ALA A 296 8.98 17.14 -4.06
CA ALA A 296 7.90 16.42 -3.38
C ALA A 296 7.61 17.03 -2.00
N SER A 297 8.63 17.34 -1.22
CA SER A 297 8.49 17.97 0.10
C SER A 297 7.80 19.33 0.03
N ILE A 298 8.21 20.15 -0.94
CA ILE A 298 7.58 21.45 -1.19
C ILE A 298 6.13 21.24 -1.63
N ALA A 299 5.86 20.29 -2.53
CA ALA A 299 4.52 19.98 -2.98
C ALA A 299 3.61 19.51 -1.83
N VAL A 300 4.11 18.66 -0.93
CA VAL A 300 3.40 18.27 0.30
C VAL A 300 3.07 19.51 1.12
N SER A 301 4.05 20.39 1.37
CA SER A 301 3.85 21.59 2.18
C SER A 301 2.78 22.51 1.58
N VAL A 302 2.81 22.73 0.26
CA VAL A 302 1.80 23.51 -0.46
C VAL A 302 0.43 22.84 -0.39
N PHE A 303 0.35 21.53 -0.62
CA PHE A 303 -0.90 20.79 -0.58
C PHE A 303 -1.54 20.83 0.81
N CYS A 304 -0.74 20.56 1.85
CA CYS A 304 -1.19 20.62 3.24
C CYS A 304 -1.70 22.00 3.61
N GLY A 305 -0.99 23.07 3.21
CA GLY A 305 -1.41 24.45 3.48
C GLY A 305 -2.70 24.85 2.76
N VAL A 306 -2.82 24.53 1.46
CA VAL A 306 -3.95 24.96 0.63
C VAL A 306 -5.23 24.17 0.93
N TYR A 307 -5.10 22.85 1.05
CA TYR A 307 -6.24 21.94 1.21
C TYR A 307 -6.54 21.63 2.69
N GLY A 308 -5.71 22.12 3.61
CA GLY A 308 -5.78 21.76 5.02
C GLY A 308 -5.62 20.26 5.23
N TRP A 309 -4.66 19.64 4.54
CA TRP A 309 -4.46 18.20 4.50
C TRP A 309 -3.49 17.73 5.60
N TYR A 310 -3.94 17.74 6.84
CA TYR A 310 -3.14 17.33 8.00
C TYR A 310 -4.04 16.77 9.12
N GLU A 311 -3.45 15.98 10.03
CA GLU A 311 -4.21 15.37 11.14
C GLU A 311 -4.90 16.42 12.02
N GLY A 312 -6.18 16.19 12.32
CA GLY A 312 -7.01 17.12 13.09
C GLY A 312 -7.64 18.25 12.28
N SER A 313 -7.39 18.33 10.97
CA SER A 313 -8.09 19.26 10.09
C SER A 313 -9.59 18.99 10.04
N LYS A 314 -10.40 20.05 10.16
CA LYS A 314 -11.87 19.98 10.06
C LYS A 314 -12.32 19.58 8.65
N PHE A 315 -11.51 19.85 7.62
CA PHE A 315 -11.88 19.54 6.24
C PHE A 315 -11.85 18.04 5.97
N LEU A 316 -10.92 17.32 6.60
CA LEU A 316 -10.83 15.85 6.46
C LEU A 316 -12.01 15.11 7.09
N ALA A 317 -12.80 15.77 7.94
CA ALA A 317 -14.05 15.22 8.47
C ALA A 317 -15.13 15.11 7.38
N ALA A 318 -15.06 15.90 6.31
CA ALA A 318 -15.95 15.80 5.18
C ALA A 318 -15.54 14.61 4.30
N ARG A 319 -16.33 13.53 4.32
CA ARG A 319 -16.02 12.27 3.64
C ARG A 319 -15.77 12.45 2.14
N ASP A 320 -16.63 13.19 1.45
CA ASP A 320 -16.54 13.37 0.00
C ASP A 320 -15.24 14.08 -0.39
N PHE A 321 -14.82 15.08 0.39
CA PHE A 321 -13.55 15.78 0.20
C PHE A 321 -12.36 14.83 0.36
N THR A 322 -12.31 14.07 1.45
CA THR A 322 -11.22 13.12 1.73
C THR A 322 -11.15 12.03 0.66
N VAL A 323 -12.30 11.45 0.29
CA VAL A 323 -12.37 10.40 -0.73
C VAL A 323 -11.94 10.92 -2.09
N HIS A 324 -12.38 12.12 -2.47
CA HIS A 324 -11.98 12.75 -3.73
C HIS A 324 -10.48 13.07 -3.76
N GLY A 325 -9.91 13.56 -2.66
CA GLY A 325 -8.47 13.80 -2.52
C GLY A 325 -7.65 12.51 -2.66
N VAL A 326 -8.03 11.45 -1.94
CA VAL A 326 -7.38 10.14 -2.03
C VAL A 326 -7.50 9.57 -3.44
N ASN A 327 -8.67 9.64 -4.05
CA ASN A 327 -8.87 9.18 -5.41
C ASN A 327 -7.98 9.95 -6.40
N SER A 328 -7.98 11.28 -6.33
CA SER A 328 -7.14 12.13 -7.18
C SER A 328 -5.66 11.78 -7.06
N PHE A 329 -5.21 11.47 -5.83
CA PHE A 329 -3.84 11.08 -5.59
C PHE A 329 -3.50 9.68 -6.14
N ILE A 330 -4.41 8.70 -6.01
CA ILE A 330 -4.20 7.37 -6.60
C ILE A 330 -4.10 7.46 -8.13
N ASP A 331 -4.94 8.28 -8.78
CA ASP A 331 -4.86 8.51 -10.23
C ASP A 331 -3.54 9.17 -10.63
N PHE A 332 -3.00 10.03 -9.77
CA PHE A 332 -1.68 10.59 -9.95
C PHE A 332 -0.59 9.52 -9.84
N LEU A 333 -0.62 8.65 -8.82
CA LEU A 333 0.36 7.58 -8.67
C LEU A 333 0.39 6.63 -9.87
N ASP A 334 -0.78 6.32 -10.44
CA ASP A 334 -0.89 5.47 -11.62
C ASP A 334 -0.23 6.12 -12.85
N ARG A 335 -0.47 7.42 -13.07
CA ARG A 335 0.12 8.20 -14.18
C ARG A 335 1.59 8.55 -13.97
N ALA A 336 2.03 8.68 -12.72
CA ALA A 336 3.38 9.03 -12.32
C ALA A 336 4.40 7.89 -12.49
N ARG A 337 3.94 6.69 -12.85
CA ARG A 337 4.78 5.50 -12.98
C ARG A 337 5.90 5.74 -14.00
N GLY A 338 7.15 5.61 -13.54
CA GLY A 338 8.35 5.84 -14.35
C GLY A 338 8.76 7.31 -14.50
N THR A 339 7.93 8.26 -14.05
CA THR A 339 8.25 9.69 -14.03
C THR A 339 8.82 10.11 -12.68
N LEU A 340 8.24 9.63 -11.58
CA LEU A 340 8.71 9.95 -10.23
C LEU A 340 9.76 8.95 -9.74
N HIS A 341 10.78 9.46 -9.08
CA HIS A 341 11.70 8.62 -8.30
C HIS A 341 10.96 7.99 -7.11
N SER A 342 11.31 6.75 -6.76
CA SER A 342 10.66 5.97 -5.69
C SER A 342 10.67 6.69 -4.34
N GLY A 343 11.76 7.40 -4.00
CA GLY A 343 11.85 8.22 -2.79
C GLY A 343 10.82 9.38 -2.75
N ALA A 344 10.61 10.06 -3.87
CA ALA A 344 9.64 11.16 -3.97
C ALA A 344 8.21 10.62 -3.93
N GLN A 345 7.96 9.52 -4.63
CA GLN A 345 6.67 8.82 -4.62
C GLN A 345 6.30 8.35 -3.21
N LEU A 346 7.24 7.77 -2.46
CA LEU A 346 7.02 7.32 -1.10
C LEU A 346 6.73 8.50 -0.16
N LEU A 347 7.51 9.58 -0.24
CA LEU A 347 7.29 10.80 0.57
C LEU A 347 5.88 11.40 0.34
N LEU A 348 5.48 11.54 -0.92
CA LEU A 348 4.13 11.99 -1.27
C LEU A 348 3.08 11.03 -0.71
N ALA A 349 3.26 9.73 -0.90
CA ALA A 349 2.27 8.75 -0.49
C ALA A 349 2.10 8.69 1.04
N GLU A 350 3.18 8.86 1.82
CA GLU A 350 3.09 8.93 3.28
C GLU A 350 2.35 10.17 3.76
N SER A 351 2.64 11.30 3.12
CA SER A 351 2.09 12.61 3.51
C SER A 351 0.64 12.78 3.09
N ILE A 352 0.22 12.13 2.00
CA ILE A 352 -1.14 12.23 1.48
C ILE A 352 -2.03 11.10 2.01
N LEU A 353 -1.52 9.86 2.09
CA LEU A 353 -2.28 8.69 2.51
C LEU A 353 -1.98 8.29 3.96
N PHE A 354 -1.72 9.24 4.86
CA PHE A 354 -1.49 8.91 6.26
C PHE A 354 -2.68 8.13 6.88
N PRO A 355 -2.45 7.34 7.94
CA PRO A 355 -3.38 6.29 8.36
C PRO A 355 -4.82 6.77 8.61
N SER A 356 -5.03 7.94 9.20
CA SER A 356 -6.37 8.44 9.50
C SER A 356 -7.18 8.80 8.25
N VAL A 357 -6.55 9.42 7.24
CA VAL A 357 -7.17 9.66 5.91
C VAL A 357 -7.48 8.35 5.21
N PHE A 358 -6.53 7.41 5.20
CA PHE A 358 -6.73 6.13 4.53
C PHE A 358 -7.86 5.32 5.18
N CYS A 359 -7.99 5.39 6.51
CA CYS A 359 -9.10 4.77 7.23
C CYS A 359 -10.47 5.35 6.83
N VAL A 360 -10.58 6.68 6.64
CA VAL A 360 -11.82 7.32 6.19
C VAL A 360 -12.19 6.85 4.78
N PHE A 361 -11.19 6.71 3.89
CA PHE A 361 -11.40 6.18 2.55
C PHE A 361 -11.91 4.73 2.58
N LEU A 362 -11.24 3.85 3.33
CA LEU A 362 -11.63 2.43 3.47
C LEU A 362 -13.03 2.28 4.07
N GLU A 363 -13.34 3.05 5.11
CA GLU A 363 -14.67 3.04 5.72
C GLU A 363 -15.75 3.49 4.72
N THR A 364 -15.45 4.47 3.88
CA THR A 364 -16.39 4.92 2.84
C THR A 364 -16.56 3.85 1.76
N ALA A 365 -15.48 3.17 1.37
CA ALA A 365 -15.52 2.04 0.44
C ALA A 365 -16.37 0.87 0.99
N ARG A 366 -16.20 0.55 2.28
CA ARG A 366 -17.01 -0.46 3.01
C ARG A 366 -18.50 -0.10 2.95
N VAL A 367 -18.85 1.12 3.37
CA VAL A 367 -20.25 1.58 3.38
C VAL A 367 -20.84 1.58 1.97
N ALA A 368 -20.07 1.95 0.94
CA ALA A 368 -20.51 1.91 -0.45
C ALA A 368 -20.78 0.47 -0.92
N ALA A 369 -19.89 -0.47 -0.60
CA ALA A 369 -20.04 -1.89 -0.95
C ALA A 369 -21.25 -2.53 -0.24
N GLU A 370 -21.43 -2.29 1.07
CA GLU A 370 -22.61 -2.76 1.82
C GLU A 370 -23.91 -2.12 1.30
N ARG A 371 -23.87 -0.85 0.92
CA ARG A 371 -25.02 -0.18 0.29
C ARG A 371 -25.34 -0.78 -1.08
N ALA A 372 -24.31 -1.12 -1.86
CA ALA A 372 -24.45 -1.80 -3.15
C ALA A 372 -25.10 -3.18 -2.98
N PHE A 373 -24.77 -3.90 -1.91
CA PHE A 373 -25.43 -5.15 -1.55
C PHE A 373 -26.91 -4.96 -1.20
N THR A 374 -27.20 -4.07 -0.26
CA THR A 374 -28.55 -3.90 0.31
C THR A 374 -29.52 -3.21 -0.64
N THR A 375 -29.05 -2.25 -1.44
CA THR A 375 -29.92 -1.36 -2.23
C THR A 375 -29.51 -1.21 -3.69
N GLY A 376 -28.38 -1.80 -4.13
CA GLY A 376 -27.88 -1.66 -5.49
C GLY A 376 -28.87 -2.12 -6.56
N THR A 377 -29.74 -3.08 -6.22
CA THR A 377 -30.81 -3.53 -7.12
C THR A 377 -31.87 -2.48 -7.41
N ARG A 378 -32.02 -1.44 -6.60
CA ARG A 378 -32.92 -0.30 -6.87
C ARG A 378 -32.36 0.62 -7.96
N ALA A 379 -31.05 0.61 -8.20
CA ALA A 379 -30.40 1.39 -9.25
C ALA A 379 -30.52 0.75 -10.63
N LEU A 380 -31.10 -0.46 -10.74
CA LEU A 380 -31.42 -1.08 -12.01
C LEU A 380 -32.62 -0.37 -12.63
N TRP A 381 -32.34 0.61 -13.50
CA TRP A 381 -33.29 1.43 -14.26
C TRP A 381 -34.43 0.67 -14.98
N ARG A 382 -34.31 -0.65 -15.15
CA ARG A 382 -35.32 -1.51 -15.77
C ARG A 382 -36.25 -2.23 -14.79
N ARG A 383 -36.10 -2.04 -13.47
CA ARG A 383 -36.98 -2.69 -12.46
C ARG A 383 -38.43 -2.25 -12.57
N GLU A 384 -38.70 -1.02 -12.96
CA GLU A 384 -40.07 -0.51 -13.16
C GLU A 384 -40.78 -1.22 -14.31
N PHE A 385 -40.03 -1.71 -15.31
CA PHE A 385 -40.57 -2.52 -16.42
C PHE A 385 -40.72 -4.00 -16.06
N LEU A 386 -39.99 -4.48 -15.05
CA LEU A 386 -40.06 -5.85 -14.53
C LEU A 386 -41.04 -5.94 -13.36
N ALA A 387 -42.20 -5.27 -13.44
CA ALA A 387 -43.28 -5.19 -12.44
C ALA A 387 -43.95 -6.56 -12.12
N VAL A 388 -43.13 -7.53 -11.77
CA VAL A 388 -43.45 -8.76 -11.07
C VAL A 388 -42.74 -8.61 -9.72
N GLU A 389 -43.41 -8.92 -8.62
CA GLU A 389 -42.80 -8.98 -7.30
C GLU A 389 -41.48 -9.76 -7.40
N SER A 390 -40.35 -9.03 -7.45
CA SER A 390 -39.05 -9.66 -7.60
C SER A 390 -38.83 -10.47 -6.33
N LEU A 391 -38.78 -11.80 -6.45
CA LEU A 391 -38.44 -12.70 -5.36
C LEU A 391 -37.22 -12.14 -4.61
N ARG A 392 -37.24 -12.14 -3.27
CA ARG A 392 -36.16 -11.60 -2.45
C ARG A 392 -34.78 -12.15 -2.84
N ALA A 393 -34.72 -13.38 -3.33
CA ALA A 393 -33.52 -14.00 -3.89
C ALA A 393 -32.90 -13.20 -5.04
N PHE A 394 -33.70 -12.75 -6.03
CA PHE A 394 -33.23 -11.91 -7.12
C PHE A 394 -32.59 -10.62 -6.61
N THR A 395 -33.21 -9.98 -5.60
CA THR A 395 -32.65 -8.75 -5.02
C THR A 395 -31.33 -8.99 -4.30
N THR A 396 -31.21 -10.10 -3.58
CA THR A 396 -29.98 -10.47 -2.87
C THR A 396 -28.87 -10.85 -3.84
N VAL A 397 -29.20 -11.62 -4.89
CA VAL A 397 -28.26 -12.07 -5.93
C VAL A 397 -27.69 -10.87 -6.69
N CYS A 398 -28.54 -9.98 -7.22
CA CYS A 398 -28.06 -8.80 -7.93
C CYS A 398 -27.29 -7.85 -7.00
N GLY A 399 -27.73 -7.70 -5.74
CA GLY A 399 -26.99 -6.95 -4.72
C GLY A 399 -25.58 -7.50 -4.51
N ALA A 400 -25.43 -8.82 -4.40
CA ALA A 400 -24.15 -9.49 -4.23
C ALA A 400 -23.18 -9.19 -5.39
N HIS A 401 -23.68 -9.23 -6.63
CA HIS A 401 -22.89 -8.86 -7.81
C HIS A 401 -22.45 -7.40 -7.80
N HIS A 402 -23.31 -6.46 -7.36
CA HIS A 402 -22.94 -5.06 -7.26
C HIS A 402 -21.88 -4.81 -6.18
N MET A 403 -22.01 -5.48 -5.02
CA MET A 403 -21.00 -5.44 -3.97
C MET A 403 -19.66 -6.00 -4.45
N LEU A 404 -19.68 -7.16 -5.13
CA LEU A 404 -18.49 -7.79 -5.72
C LEU A 404 -17.74 -6.80 -6.62
N ARG A 405 -18.43 -6.23 -7.62
CA ARG A 405 -17.83 -5.25 -8.54
C ARG A 405 -17.31 -4.00 -7.83
N CYS A 406 -18.00 -3.55 -6.78
CA CYS A 406 -17.55 -2.43 -5.97
C CYS A 406 -16.21 -2.75 -5.28
N LEU A 407 -16.10 -3.91 -4.65
CA LEU A 407 -14.88 -4.35 -3.98
C LEU A 407 -13.73 -4.58 -4.97
N GLU A 408 -13.99 -5.24 -6.11
CA GLU A 408 -12.98 -5.42 -7.18
C GLU A 408 -12.42 -4.08 -7.66
N ALA A 409 -13.29 -3.09 -7.88
CA ALA A 409 -12.87 -1.76 -8.32
C ALA A 409 -11.97 -1.08 -7.28
N VAL A 410 -12.32 -1.19 -5.99
CA VAL A 410 -11.51 -0.65 -4.89
C VAL A 410 -10.14 -1.33 -4.81
N ILE A 411 -10.11 -2.67 -4.87
CA ILE A 411 -8.89 -3.47 -4.78
C ILE A 411 -7.93 -3.15 -5.93
N ARG A 412 -8.45 -3.19 -7.16
CA ARG A 412 -7.68 -2.89 -8.37
C ARG A 412 -7.09 -1.48 -8.33
N ARG A 413 -7.84 -0.51 -7.82
CA ARG A 413 -7.39 0.87 -7.70
C ARG A 413 -6.30 1.03 -6.64
N LEU A 414 -6.38 0.29 -5.53
CA LEU A 414 -5.42 0.35 -4.44
C LEU A 414 -4.12 -0.45 -4.68
N THR A 415 -4.03 -1.23 -5.75
CA THR A 415 -2.82 -2.03 -6.06
C THR A 415 -1.54 -1.18 -6.09
N VAL A 416 -1.58 0.02 -6.68
CA VAL A 416 -0.43 0.95 -6.69
C VAL A 416 -0.05 1.44 -5.30
N VAL A 417 -1.02 1.56 -4.39
CA VAL A 417 -0.78 1.94 -2.99
C VAL A 417 -0.13 0.79 -2.23
N PHE A 418 -0.54 -0.45 -2.49
CA PHE A 418 0.01 -1.62 -1.79
C PHE A 418 1.49 -1.84 -2.11
N SER A 419 1.94 -1.52 -3.32
CA SER A 419 3.38 -1.57 -3.64
C SER A 419 4.22 -0.59 -2.82
N LEU A 420 3.62 0.49 -2.31
CA LEU A 420 4.29 1.49 -1.47
C LEU A 420 4.11 1.16 0.03
N PHE A 421 2.90 0.78 0.42
CA PHE A 421 2.53 0.42 1.79
C PHE A 421 1.85 -0.96 1.86
N PRO A 422 2.62 -2.05 1.95
CA PRO A 422 2.06 -3.39 2.09
C PRO A 422 1.16 -3.58 3.33
N THR A 423 1.31 -2.72 4.35
CA THR A 423 0.44 -2.72 5.54
C THR A 423 -1.00 -2.27 5.23
N TYR A 424 -1.20 -1.49 4.18
CA TYR A 424 -2.53 -0.98 3.80
C TYR A 424 -3.40 -2.05 3.13
N ALA A 425 -2.79 -3.07 2.52
CA ALA A 425 -3.52 -4.25 2.04
C ALA A 425 -4.26 -4.95 3.20
N VAL A 426 -3.67 -4.93 4.39
CA VAL A 426 -4.28 -5.54 5.58
C VAL A 426 -5.35 -4.67 6.18
N SER A 427 -5.13 -3.35 6.19
CA SER A 427 -6.17 -2.43 6.58
C SER A 427 -7.40 -2.56 5.67
N LEU A 428 -7.21 -2.71 4.36
CA LEU A 428 -8.30 -3.00 3.42
C LEU A 428 -9.00 -4.33 3.79
N TRP A 429 -8.24 -5.40 4.00
CA TRP A 429 -8.82 -6.71 4.32
C TRP A 429 -9.64 -6.70 5.61
N GLU A 430 -9.07 -6.17 6.69
CA GLU A 430 -9.67 -6.18 8.02
C GLU A 430 -10.81 -5.16 8.14
N ARG A 431 -10.67 -3.98 7.55
CA ARG A 431 -11.64 -2.88 7.74
C ARG A 431 -12.69 -2.81 6.64
N THR A 432 -12.47 -3.41 5.47
CA THR A 432 -13.40 -3.31 4.34
C THR A 432 -13.90 -4.68 3.90
N ILE A 433 -13.01 -5.58 3.49
CA ILE A 433 -13.41 -6.86 2.90
C ILE A 433 -14.11 -7.73 3.96
N THR A 434 -13.50 -7.92 5.12
CA THR A 434 -14.03 -8.77 6.20
C THR A 434 -15.43 -8.34 6.66
N PRO A 435 -15.69 -7.06 6.97
CA PRO A 435 -17.03 -6.59 7.28
C PRO A 435 -18.03 -6.78 6.13
N CYS A 436 -17.64 -6.51 4.89
CA CYS A 436 -18.51 -6.71 3.72
C CYS A 436 -18.88 -8.19 3.54
N LEU A 437 -17.94 -9.11 3.70
CA LEU A 437 -18.21 -10.55 3.67
C LEU A 437 -19.15 -10.97 4.81
N SER A 438 -19.00 -10.38 5.99
CA SER A 438 -19.88 -10.64 7.13
C SER A 438 -21.30 -10.14 6.88
N ALA A 439 -21.44 -8.92 6.35
CA ALA A 439 -22.73 -8.33 5.97
C ALA A 439 -23.41 -9.12 4.84
N PHE A 440 -22.61 -9.63 3.90
CA PHE A 440 -23.07 -10.53 2.85
C PHE A 440 -23.69 -11.80 3.43
N VAL A 441 -22.95 -12.55 4.26
CA VAL A 441 -23.45 -13.78 4.89
C VAL A 441 -24.73 -13.52 5.69
N ALA A 442 -24.77 -12.48 6.51
CA ALA A 442 -25.97 -12.12 7.27
C ALA A 442 -27.19 -11.82 6.38
N GLY A 443 -26.98 -11.16 5.22
CA GLY A 443 -28.04 -10.91 4.26
C GLY A 443 -28.53 -12.17 3.54
N LEU A 444 -27.64 -13.15 3.31
CA LEU A 444 -28.02 -14.44 2.75
C LEU A 444 -28.85 -15.26 3.72
N GLU A 445 -28.46 -15.32 4.99
CA GLU A 445 -29.20 -16.00 6.06
C GLU A 445 -30.64 -15.49 6.14
N ALA A 446 -30.82 -14.16 6.18
CA ALA A 446 -32.15 -13.53 6.17
C ALA A 446 -32.97 -13.84 4.91
N THR A 447 -32.31 -14.05 3.77
CA THR A 447 -32.97 -14.42 2.49
C THR A 447 -33.49 -15.85 2.56
N ILE A 448 -32.67 -16.79 3.03
CA ILE A 448 -33.00 -18.22 3.14
C ILE A 448 -34.14 -18.43 4.15
N GLU A 449 -34.07 -17.81 5.33
CA GLU A 449 -35.09 -17.94 6.40
C GLU A 449 -36.49 -17.45 5.98
N SER A 450 -36.58 -16.59 4.96
CA SER A 450 -37.86 -16.02 4.52
C SER A 450 -38.66 -16.92 3.56
N SER A 451 -38.11 -18.05 3.12
CA SER A 451 -38.71 -18.93 2.13
C SER A 451 -39.62 -19.99 2.77
N LYS A 452 -40.94 -19.93 2.51
CA LYS A 452 -41.96 -20.76 3.20
C LYS A 452 -42.33 -22.08 2.52
N SER A 453 -42.09 -22.24 1.22
CA SER A 453 -42.39 -23.48 0.48
C SER A 453 -41.11 -24.21 0.08
N THR A 454 -41.07 -25.54 0.23
CA THR A 454 -39.88 -26.37 -0.01
C THR A 454 -39.24 -26.13 -1.38
N LEU A 455 -40.03 -26.01 -2.45
CA LEU A 455 -39.47 -25.91 -3.80
C LEU A 455 -38.90 -24.52 -4.12
N VAL A 456 -39.63 -23.45 -3.80
CA VAL A 456 -39.11 -22.07 -3.90
C VAL A 456 -37.87 -21.90 -3.00
N ALA A 457 -37.84 -22.54 -1.82
CA ALA A 457 -36.66 -22.51 -0.96
C ALA A 457 -35.44 -23.16 -1.62
N ILE A 458 -35.60 -24.25 -2.37
CA ILE A 458 -34.50 -24.89 -3.12
C ILE A 458 -34.01 -23.99 -4.27
N GLU A 459 -34.92 -23.41 -5.06
CA GLU A 459 -34.55 -22.48 -6.14
C GLU A 459 -33.78 -21.27 -5.61
N VAL A 460 -34.28 -20.63 -4.55
CA VAL A 460 -33.63 -19.51 -3.87
C VAL A 460 -32.25 -19.91 -3.33
N SER A 461 -32.14 -21.08 -2.69
CA SER A 461 -30.87 -21.57 -2.14
C SER A 461 -29.84 -21.82 -3.25
N LEU A 462 -30.27 -22.26 -4.43
CA LEU A 462 -29.39 -22.50 -5.57
C LEU A 462 -28.81 -21.20 -6.14
N GLU A 463 -29.63 -20.16 -6.29
CA GLU A 463 -29.14 -18.83 -6.71
C GLU A 463 -28.20 -18.20 -5.68
N VAL A 464 -28.50 -18.39 -4.39
CA VAL A 464 -27.65 -17.93 -3.29
C VAL A 464 -26.31 -18.68 -3.27
N LEU A 465 -26.33 -20.00 -3.50
CA LEU A 465 -25.12 -20.82 -3.56
C LEU A 465 -24.17 -20.35 -4.68
N MET A 466 -24.71 -20.00 -5.85
CA MET A 466 -23.93 -19.37 -6.92
C MET A 466 -23.21 -18.10 -6.45
N CYS A 467 -23.94 -17.20 -5.78
CA CYS A 467 -23.37 -15.95 -5.28
C CYS A 467 -22.26 -16.20 -4.26
N VAL A 468 -22.43 -17.18 -3.38
CA VAL A 468 -21.40 -17.56 -2.40
C VAL A 468 -20.17 -18.12 -3.06
N HIS A 469 -20.30 -18.98 -4.06
CA HIS A 469 -19.14 -19.47 -4.81
C HIS A 469 -18.39 -18.33 -5.49
N THR A 470 -19.08 -17.44 -6.19
CA THR A 470 -18.43 -16.30 -6.85
C THR A 470 -17.75 -15.38 -5.84
N MET A 471 -18.41 -15.07 -4.73
CA MET A 471 -17.83 -14.24 -3.67
C MET A 471 -16.62 -14.91 -3.01
N TYR A 472 -16.70 -16.22 -2.75
CA TYR A 472 -15.61 -16.99 -2.16
C TYR A 472 -14.38 -17.00 -3.09
N SER A 473 -14.57 -17.36 -4.37
CA SER A 473 -13.47 -17.39 -5.34
C SER A 473 -12.82 -16.03 -5.54
N ALA A 474 -13.63 -14.96 -5.59
CA ALA A 474 -13.08 -13.61 -5.69
C ALA A 474 -12.34 -13.19 -4.41
N ALA A 475 -12.89 -13.48 -3.23
CA ALA A 475 -12.24 -13.16 -1.96
C ALA A 475 -10.92 -13.94 -1.77
N GLU A 476 -10.85 -15.18 -2.25
CA GLU A 476 -9.62 -15.97 -2.30
C GLU A 476 -8.57 -15.31 -3.21
N GLU A 477 -8.94 -14.90 -4.42
CA GLU A 477 -8.05 -14.16 -5.33
C GLU A 477 -7.57 -12.83 -4.71
N TRP A 478 -8.47 -12.08 -4.07
CA TRP A 478 -8.10 -10.82 -3.41
C TRP A 478 -7.16 -11.05 -2.23
N GLN A 479 -7.35 -12.14 -1.49
CA GLN A 479 -6.47 -12.54 -0.41
C GLN A 479 -5.08 -12.86 -0.94
N GLU A 480 -4.97 -13.63 -2.01
CA GLU A 480 -3.71 -13.94 -2.67
C GLU A 480 -3.00 -12.68 -3.16
N GLN A 481 -3.73 -11.76 -3.80
CA GLN A 481 -3.19 -10.47 -4.25
C GLN A 481 -2.68 -9.63 -3.07
N CYS A 482 -3.43 -9.55 -1.97
CA CYS A 482 -3.03 -8.78 -0.79
C CYS A 482 -1.86 -9.45 -0.04
N CYS A 483 -1.77 -10.79 -0.05
CA CYS A 483 -0.68 -11.56 0.54
C CYS A 483 0.60 -11.50 -0.29
N GLY A 484 0.49 -11.55 -1.63
CA GLY A 484 1.64 -11.54 -2.55
C GLY A 484 2.46 -10.25 -2.48
N VAL A 485 1.86 -9.15 -2.00
CA VAL A 485 2.54 -7.87 -1.79
C VAL A 485 3.32 -7.83 -0.46
N ARG A 486 3.14 -8.82 0.43
CA ARG A 486 3.81 -8.89 1.74
C ARG A 486 4.92 -9.93 1.78
N ASN A 487 6.11 -9.49 2.20
CA ASN A 487 7.19 -10.37 2.65
C ASN A 487 6.91 -10.94 4.07
N GLY A 488 5.81 -11.69 4.24
CA GLY A 488 5.63 -12.57 5.41
C GLY A 488 4.78 -12.08 6.59
N VAL A 489 3.88 -11.10 6.42
CA VAL A 489 2.88 -10.78 7.46
C VAL A 489 1.51 -11.33 7.02
N GLY A 490 0.89 -12.17 7.84
CA GLY A 490 -0.36 -12.86 7.47
C GLY A 490 -1.56 -11.91 7.38
N ILE A 491 -2.47 -12.19 6.44
CA ILE A 491 -3.83 -11.66 6.41
C ILE A 491 -4.74 -12.70 7.06
N ALA A 492 -5.73 -12.27 7.85
CA ALA A 492 -6.63 -13.18 8.55
C ALA A 492 -7.43 -14.05 7.56
N LEU A 493 -7.30 -15.36 7.68
CA LEU A 493 -8.01 -16.36 6.86
C LEU A 493 -9.44 -16.65 7.38
N GLU A 494 -9.69 -16.39 8.66
CA GLU A 494 -10.95 -16.69 9.34
C GLU A 494 -12.22 -16.25 8.57
N PRO A 495 -12.28 -15.06 7.93
CA PRO A 495 -13.47 -14.65 7.18
C PRO A 495 -13.72 -15.51 5.93
N LEU A 496 -12.64 -15.92 5.24
CA LEU A 496 -12.71 -16.77 4.06
C LEU A 496 -13.06 -18.21 4.44
N GLU A 497 -12.46 -18.72 5.52
CA GLU A 497 -12.80 -20.03 6.11
C GLU A 497 -14.27 -20.09 6.51
N ARG A 498 -14.78 -19.04 7.17
CA ARG A 498 -16.20 -18.94 7.54
C ARG A 498 -17.12 -18.93 6.33
N LEU A 499 -16.75 -18.21 5.27
CA LEU A 499 -17.51 -18.22 4.02
C LEU A 499 -17.47 -19.60 3.34
N GLY A 500 -16.33 -20.29 3.39
CA GLY A 500 -16.17 -21.67 2.91
C GLY A 500 -17.03 -22.67 3.68
N LEU A 501 -17.03 -22.59 5.02
CA LEU A 501 -17.90 -23.43 5.86
C LEU A 501 -19.38 -23.18 5.56
N TRP A 502 -19.77 -21.92 5.34
CA TRP A 502 -21.14 -21.58 5.00
C TRP A 502 -21.55 -22.14 3.63
N ARG A 503 -20.67 -22.04 2.63
CA ARG A 503 -20.84 -22.64 1.30
C ARG A 503 -21.06 -24.15 1.39
N ASP A 504 -20.25 -24.83 2.19
CA ASP A 504 -20.30 -26.29 2.33
C ASP A 504 -21.57 -26.73 3.10
N GLU A 505 -21.95 -25.99 4.14
CA GLU A 505 -23.20 -26.21 4.89
C GLU A 505 -24.44 -25.95 4.02
N LEU A 506 -24.45 -24.89 3.20
CA LEU A 506 -25.55 -24.63 2.27
C LEU A 506 -25.65 -25.76 1.23
N THR A 507 -24.52 -26.21 0.68
CA THR A 507 -24.49 -27.35 -0.25
C THR A 507 -25.11 -28.58 0.40
N ARG A 508 -24.69 -28.93 1.62
CA ARG A 508 -25.21 -30.09 2.37
C ARG A 508 -26.71 -29.97 2.66
N ARG A 509 -27.19 -28.80 3.08
CA ARG A 509 -28.63 -28.55 3.32
C ARG A 509 -29.43 -28.71 2.04
N MET A 510 -28.96 -28.13 0.94
CA MET A 510 -29.61 -28.27 -0.36
C MET A 510 -29.68 -29.71 -0.83
N THR A 511 -28.59 -30.48 -0.69
CA THR A 511 -28.57 -31.93 -0.96
C THR A 511 -29.67 -32.64 -0.16
N HIS A 512 -29.80 -32.33 1.13
CA HIS A 512 -30.84 -32.90 1.98
C HIS A 512 -32.26 -32.50 1.54
N ASP A 513 -32.49 -31.22 1.26
CA ASP A 513 -33.81 -30.70 0.84
C ASP A 513 -34.24 -31.26 -0.51
N ILE A 514 -33.31 -31.36 -1.46
CA ILE A 514 -33.50 -32.01 -2.75
C ILE A 514 -33.87 -33.49 -2.57
N ASN A 515 -33.14 -34.21 -1.72
CA ASN A 515 -33.42 -35.63 -1.47
C ASN A 515 -34.77 -35.85 -0.79
N ASN A 516 -35.15 -34.98 0.15
CA ASN A 516 -36.47 -34.99 0.75
C ASN A 516 -37.56 -34.69 -0.27
N PHE A 517 -37.34 -33.71 -1.15
CA PHE A 517 -38.26 -33.38 -2.24
C PHE A 517 -38.44 -34.57 -3.20
N LEU A 518 -37.35 -35.18 -3.67
CA LEU A 518 -37.40 -36.36 -4.53
C LEU A 518 -38.09 -37.52 -3.81
N THR A 519 -37.73 -37.82 -2.56
CA THR A 519 -38.37 -38.90 -1.80
C THR A 519 -39.87 -38.69 -1.69
N ARG A 520 -40.34 -37.45 -1.43
CA ARG A 520 -41.77 -37.13 -1.41
C ARG A 520 -42.41 -37.32 -2.78
N LEU A 521 -41.78 -36.82 -3.83
CA LEU A 521 -42.25 -36.95 -5.21
C LEU A 521 -42.44 -38.43 -5.61
N PHE A 522 -41.59 -39.32 -5.10
CA PHE A 522 -41.61 -40.76 -5.40
C PHE A 522 -42.24 -41.65 -4.31
N SER A 523 -42.84 -41.08 -3.24
CA SER A 523 -43.35 -41.84 -2.07
C SER A 523 -44.77 -42.41 -2.18
N GLY A 524 -45.48 -42.26 -3.31
CA GLY A 524 -46.86 -42.75 -3.46
C GLY A 524 -47.42 -42.71 -4.89
N CYS A 525 -48.63 -43.23 -5.09
CA CYS A 525 -49.29 -43.53 -6.37
C CYS A 525 -49.40 -42.31 -7.33
N GLY A 526 -48.36 -42.07 -8.13
CA GLY A 526 -48.35 -41.12 -9.24
C GLY A 526 -47.71 -39.78 -8.90
N PHE A 527 -47.02 -39.20 -9.89
CA PHE A 527 -46.34 -37.91 -9.77
C PHE A 527 -47.30 -36.74 -9.99
N VAL A 528 -47.11 -35.64 -9.26
CA VAL A 528 -47.84 -34.39 -9.49
C VAL A 528 -47.14 -33.62 -10.62
N GLU A 529 -47.83 -33.37 -11.73
CA GLU A 529 -47.29 -32.69 -12.92
C GLU A 529 -46.62 -31.34 -12.59
N ARG A 530 -47.17 -30.59 -11.64
CA ARG A 530 -46.60 -29.33 -11.15
C ARG A 530 -45.20 -29.51 -10.57
N ASP A 531 -44.99 -30.56 -9.76
CA ASP A 531 -43.72 -30.83 -9.10
C ASP A 531 -42.68 -31.39 -10.09
N LEU A 532 -43.12 -32.16 -11.09
CA LEU A 532 -42.27 -32.58 -12.21
C LEU A 532 -41.81 -31.39 -13.07
N ARG A 533 -42.70 -30.45 -13.41
CA ARG A 533 -42.30 -29.24 -14.14
C ARG A 533 -41.31 -28.40 -13.37
N ALA A 534 -41.52 -28.28 -12.07
CA ALA A 534 -40.64 -27.56 -11.18
C ALA A 534 -39.26 -28.23 -11.03
N TRP A 535 -39.23 -29.55 -10.91
CA TRP A 535 -37.99 -30.32 -10.92
C TRP A 535 -37.24 -30.21 -12.26
N ASN A 536 -37.96 -30.24 -13.38
CA ASN A 536 -37.39 -30.02 -14.71
C ASN A 536 -36.73 -28.64 -14.83
N ALA A 537 -37.37 -27.59 -14.28
CA ALA A 537 -36.78 -26.25 -14.23
C ALA A 537 -35.49 -26.24 -13.38
N LEU A 538 -35.51 -26.87 -12.21
CA LEU A 538 -34.38 -26.96 -11.31
C LEU A 538 -33.18 -27.70 -11.93
N LEU A 539 -33.44 -28.82 -12.64
CA LEU A 539 -32.43 -29.55 -13.40
C LEU A 539 -31.82 -28.70 -14.51
N ARG A 540 -32.60 -27.89 -15.23
CA ARG A 540 -32.04 -26.97 -16.24
C ARG A 540 -31.04 -26.00 -15.63
N VAL A 541 -31.33 -25.46 -14.44
CA VAL A 541 -30.40 -24.54 -13.77
C VAL A 541 -29.14 -25.28 -13.32
N MET A 542 -29.28 -26.50 -12.80
CA MET A 542 -28.13 -27.33 -12.40
C MET A 542 -27.22 -27.73 -13.56
N VAL A 543 -27.78 -28.20 -14.67
CA VAL A 543 -27.01 -28.60 -15.86
C VAL A 543 -26.30 -27.39 -16.50
N ARG A 544 -26.90 -26.19 -16.40
CA ARG A 544 -26.27 -24.95 -16.91
C ARG A 544 -25.27 -24.33 -15.95
N GLY A 545 -25.28 -24.76 -14.68
CA GLY A 545 -24.36 -24.29 -13.66
C GLY A 545 -22.93 -24.72 -13.96
N LYS A 546 -21.98 -23.80 -13.80
CA LYS A 546 -20.55 -24.05 -14.06
C LYS A 546 -19.71 -24.25 -12.79
N THR A 547 -20.34 -24.30 -11.61
CA THR A 547 -19.62 -24.44 -10.34
C THR A 547 -19.62 -25.88 -9.85
N VAL A 548 -18.60 -26.23 -9.06
CA VAL A 548 -18.44 -27.57 -8.47
C VAL A 548 -19.68 -28.00 -7.67
N ALA A 549 -20.35 -27.07 -6.98
CA ALA A 549 -21.56 -27.42 -6.24
C ALA A 549 -22.76 -27.76 -7.15
N HIS A 550 -22.88 -27.18 -8.35
CA HIS A 550 -23.93 -27.60 -9.29
C HIS A 550 -23.69 -29.03 -9.75
N THR A 551 -22.43 -29.39 -9.99
CA THR A 551 -22.03 -30.76 -10.31
C THR A 551 -22.33 -31.72 -9.14
N ILE A 552 -21.96 -31.35 -7.91
CA ILE A 552 -22.25 -32.17 -6.71
C ILE A 552 -23.76 -32.40 -6.55
N LEU A 553 -24.57 -31.33 -6.66
CA LEU A 553 -26.03 -31.42 -6.50
C LEU A 553 -26.68 -32.21 -7.65
N TYR A 554 -26.18 -32.06 -8.88
CA TYR A 554 -26.66 -32.82 -10.03
C TYR A 554 -26.35 -34.32 -9.91
N GLU A 555 -25.13 -34.68 -9.50
CA GLU A 555 -24.75 -36.08 -9.28
C GLU A 555 -25.53 -36.70 -8.11
N ASP A 556 -25.75 -35.96 -7.02
CA ASP A 556 -26.56 -36.47 -5.90
C ASP A 556 -28.03 -36.69 -6.31
N MET A 557 -28.60 -35.77 -7.11
CA MET A 557 -29.92 -35.99 -7.73
C MET A 557 -29.96 -37.25 -8.59
N LYS A 558 -28.91 -37.47 -9.41
CA LYS A 558 -28.79 -38.65 -10.27
C LYS A 558 -28.81 -39.93 -9.44
N VAL A 559 -27.97 -40.00 -8.40
CA VAL A 559 -27.86 -41.15 -7.50
C VAL A 559 -29.15 -41.40 -6.72
N SER A 560 -29.76 -40.35 -6.18
CA SER A 560 -31.01 -40.45 -5.44
C SER A 560 -32.17 -40.90 -6.32
N LEU A 561 -32.26 -40.41 -7.55
CA LEU A 561 -33.28 -40.86 -8.51
C LEU A 561 -33.13 -42.35 -8.84
N ALA A 562 -31.90 -42.81 -9.11
CA ALA A 562 -31.61 -44.22 -9.38
C ALA A 562 -32.00 -45.13 -8.20
N ARG A 563 -31.80 -44.66 -6.96
CA ARG A 563 -32.15 -45.38 -5.74
C ARG A 563 -33.66 -45.40 -5.45
N LEU A 564 -34.35 -44.29 -5.71
CA LEU A 564 -35.77 -44.11 -5.34
C LEU A 564 -36.76 -44.71 -6.34
N THR A 565 -36.31 -45.14 -7.52
CA THR A 565 -37.18 -45.60 -8.61
C THR A 565 -36.74 -46.97 -9.14
N SER A 566 -37.68 -47.77 -9.64
CA SER A 566 -37.36 -48.96 -10.45
C SER A 566 -37.07 -48.60 -11.91
N GLU A 567 -36.47 -49.51 -12.66
CA GLU A 567 -36.20 -49.31 -14.10
C GLU A 567 -37.49 -49.11 -14.92
N GLU A 568 -38.55 -49.86 -14.61
CA GLU A 568 -39.86 -49.72 -15.23
C GLU A 568 -40.49 -48.35 -14.94
N GLN A 569 -40.37 -47.86 -13.70
CA GLN A 569 -40.84 -46.53 -13.32
C GLN A 569 -40.04 -45.43 -14.04
N ARG A 570 -38.73 -45.59 -14.22
CA ARG A 570 -37.88 -44.66 -14.98
C ARG A 570 -38.27 -44.62 -16.46
N ASN A 571 -38.53 -45.78 -17.07
CA ASN A 571 -38.99 -45.87 -18.46
C ASN A 571 -40.32 -45.14 -18.67
N HIS A 572 -41.29 -45.40 -17.78
CA HIS A 572 -42.61 -44.76 -17.85
C HIS A 572 -42.54 -43.24 -17.62
N LEU A 573 -41.74 -42.80 -16.66
CA LEU A 573 -41.53 -41.38 -16.40
C LEU A 573 -40.82 -40.67 -17.55
N ARG A 574 -39.82 -41.32 -18.18
CA ARG A 574 -39.10 -40.78 -19.34
C ARG A 574 -40.06 -40.53 -20.51
N GLU A 575 -40.89 -41.52 -20.85
CA GLU A 575 -41.90 -41.38 -21.92
C GLU A 575 -42.89 -40.24 -21.62
N TYR A 576 -43.40 -40.19 -20.39
CA TYR A 576 -44.28 -39.10 -19.96
C TYR A 576 -43.61 -37.73 -20.05
N CYS A 577 -42.34 -37.61 -19.61
CA CYS A 577 -41.59 -36.36 -19.66
C CYS A 577 -41.27 -35.92 -21.09
N HIS A 578 -40.93 -36.85 -22.00
CA HIS A 578 -40.76 -36.54 -23.43
C HIS A 578 -42.05 -36.01 -24.05
N LEU A 579 -43.18 -36.69 -23.82
CA LEU A 579 -44.49 -36.26 -24.33
C LEU A 579 -44.96 -34.91 -23.75
N SER A 580 -44.51 -34.57 -22.54
CA SER A 580 -44.88 -33.34 -21.83
C SER A 580 -43.88 -32.18 -22.00
N GLY A 581 -42.83 -32.34 -22.81
CA GLY A 581 -41.80 -31.31 -23.03
C GLY A 581 -40.86 -31.05 -21.85
N MET A 582 -40.71 -32.03 -20.95
CA MET A 582 -39.84 -31.98 -19.77
C MET A 582 -38.46 -32.62 -20.07
N GLU A 583 -37.78 -32.03 -21.05
CA GLU A 583 -36.55 -32.58 -21.65
C GLU A 583 -35.42 -32.82 -20.64
N SER A 584 -35.23 -31.97 -19.62
CA SER A 584 -34.10 -32.12 -18.69
C SER A 584 -34.25 -33.30 -17.75
N ILE A 585 -35.48 -33.66 -17.36
CA ILE A 585 -35.75 -34.91 -16.65
C ILE A 585 -35.56 -36.10 -17.60
N ALA A 586 -36.07 -36.02 -18.83
CA ALA A 586 -35.96 -37.10 -19.81
C ALA A 586 -34.49 -37.44 -20.13
N THR A 587 -33.65 -36.43 -20.38
CA THR A 587 -32.20 -36.58 -20.59
C THR A 587 -31.49 -37.15 -19.37
N LEU A 588 -31.85 -36.71 -18.16
CA LEU A 588 -31.27 -37.27 -16.93
C LEU A 588 -31.61 -38.76 -16.80
N LEU A 589 -32.86 -39.15 -17.08
CA LEU A 589 -33.31 -40.54 -17.02
C LEU A 589 -32.60 -41.40 -18.07
N GLU A 590 -32.43 -40.91 -19.30
CA GLU A 590 -31.64 -41.60 -20.33
C GLU A 590 -30.21 -41.86 -19.87
N TYR A 591 -29.59 -40.89 -19.19
CA TYR A 591 -28.21 -41.02 -18.69
C TYR A 591 -28.05 -41.93 -17.46
N ILE A 592 -29.13 -42.25 -16.75
CA ILE A 592 -29.13 -43.19 -15.62
C ILE A 592 -29.38 -44.62 -16.07
N MET A 593 -29.99 -44.80 -17.24
CA MET A 593 -30.38 -46.09 -17.80
C MET A 593 -29.31 -46.72 -18.69
N VAL A 594 -28.26 -45.97 -19.02
CA VAL A 594 -27.00 -46.44 -19.63
C VAL A 594 -26.00 -46.73 -18.52
#